data_AF-A0A1R3J463-F1
#
_entry.id   AF-A0A1R3J463-F1
#
_cell.length_a   1.000
_cell.length_b   1.000
_cell.length_c   1.000
_cell.angle_alpha   90.00
_cell.angle_beta   90.00
_cell.angle_gamma   90.00
#
_symmetry.space_group_name_H-M   'P 1'
#
loop_
_entity.id
_entity.type
_entity.pdbx_description
1 polymer ?
#
loop_
_entity_poly.entity_id
_entity_poly.type
_entity_poly.pdbx_seq_one_letter_code
_entity_poly.pdbx_strand_id
1 'polypeptide(L)' 'KILARQVTSPVQWETTVKTLLTKGLKKSFELGPGKVIAVIVKRMDKSAEIENIAA' A
#
# COMPACT_ATOMS: atom_id res chain seq x y z
N LYS A 1 -12.24 15.96 10.43
CA LYS A 1 -11.26 15.34 11.36
C LYS A 1 -10.92 13.89 10.95
N ILE A 2 -10.30 13.67 9.78
CA ILE A 2 -10.02 12.31 9.28
C ILE A 2 -8.80 11.70 9.99
N LEU A 3 -7.70 12.45 10.08
CA LEU A 3 -6.47 11.98 10.70
C LEU A 3 -6.65 11.66 12.20
N ALA A 4 -7.40 12.47 12.96
CA ALA A 4 -7.65 12.16 14.37
C ALA A 4 -8.41 10.83 14.57
N ARG A 5 -9.31 10.48 13.63
CA ARG A 5 -10.08 9.23 13.68
C ARG A 5 -9.21 8.00 13.38
N GLN A 6 -8.12 8.16 12.63
CA GLN A 6 -7.22 7.06 12.27
C GLN A 6 -6.53 6.43 13.50
N VAL A 7 -6.44 7.18 14.61
CA VAL A 7 -5.78 6.73 15.83
C VAL A 7 -6.55 5.59 16.51
N THR A 8 -7.88 5.59 16.40
CA THR A 8 -8.76 4.61 17.07
C THR A 8 -9.53 3.72 16.11
N SER A 9 -9.49 4.05 14.80
CA SER A 9 -10.18 3.27 13.77
C SER A 9 -9.22 2.31 13.07
N PRO A 10 -9.70 1.13 12.64
CA PRO A 10 -8.87 0.18 11.90
C PRO A 10 -8.39 0.77 10.57
N VAL A 11 -7.13 0.49 10.22
CA VAL A 11 -6.55 0.87 8.93
C VAL A 11 -7.04 -0.10 7.86
N GLN A 12 -7.84 0.38 6.91
CA GLN A 12 -8.41 -0.44 5.83
C GLN A 12 -7.44 -0.59 4.66
N TRP A 13 -6.25 -1.14 4.93
CA TRP A 13 -5.16 -1.20 3.94
C TRP A 13 -5.49 -2.04 2.70
N GLU A 14 -6.08 -3.22 2.90
CA GLU A 14 -6.45 -4.11 1.80
C GLU A 14 -7.46 -3.47 0.83
N THR A 15 -8.49 -2.83 1.38
CA THR A 15 -9.49 -2.08 0.58
C THR A 15 -8.84 -0.97 -0.22
N THR A 16 -7.91 -0.21 0.40
CA THR A 16 -7.17 0.86 -0.27
C THR A 16 -6.37 0.32 -1.45
N VAL A 17 -5.56 -0.73 -1.26
CA VAL A 17 -4.72 -1.32 -2.31
C VAL A 17 -5.58 -1.89 -3.44
N LYS A 18 -6.61 -2.68 -3.12
CA LYS A 18 -7.55 -3.21 -4.13
C LYS A 18 -8.20 -2.10 -4.95
N THR A 19 -8.62 -1.02 -4.29
CA THR A 19 -9.22 0.14 -4.96
C THR A 19 -8.21 0.77 -5.94
N LEU A 20 -6.96 0.96 -5.54
CA LEU A 20 -5.93 1.51 -6.42
C LEU A 20 -5.66 0.61 -7.63
N LEU A 21 -5.53 -0.70 -7.41
CA LEU A 21 -5.33 -1.68 -8.49
C LEU A 21 -6.51 -1.67 -9.48
N THR A 22 -7.75 -1.66 -8.97
CA THR A 22 -8.96 -1.59 -9.83
C THR A 22 -9.06 -0.30 -10.64
N LYS A 23 -8.45 0.78 -10.15
CA LYS A 23 -8.36 2.07 -10.86
C LYS A 23 -7.19 2.14 -11.85
N GLY A 24 -6.50 1.03 -12.09
CA GLY A 24 -5.44 0.94 -13.08
C GLY A 24 -4.08 1.45 -12.60
N LEU A 25 -3.77 1.33 -11.30
CA LEU A 25 -2.43 1.58 -10.78
C LEU A 25 -1.41 0.71 -11.52
N LYS A 26 -0.45 1.34 -12.22
CA LYS A 26 0.58 0.65 -13.01
C LYS A 26 1.93 0.56 -12.33
N LYS A 27 2.36 1.62 -11.64
CA LYS A 27 3.65 1.70 -10.96
C LYS A 27 3.47 2.27 -9.56
N SER A 28 4.16 1.71 -8.57
CA SER A 28 4.11 2.16 -7.19
C SER A 28 5.49 2.14 -6.54
N PHE A 29 5.66 2.97 -5.50
CA PHE A 29 6.93 3.13 -4.80
C PHE A 29 6.71 3.07 -3.28
N GLU A 30 7.45 2.22 -2.58
CA GLU A 30 7.53 2.20 -1.12
C GLU A 30 8.73 3.03 -0.68
N LEU A 31 8.47 4.17 -0.04
CA LEU A 31 9.51 5.05 0.48
C LEU A 31 9.80 4.70 1.94
N GLY A 32 11.00 4.20 2.23
CA GLY A 32 11.42 3.88 3.59
C GLY A 32 12.25 2.60 3.70
N PRO A 33 12.77 2.31 4.90
CA PRO A 33 13.61 1.15 5.14
C PRO A 33 12.82 -0.16 5.04
N GLY A 34 13.42 -1.18 4.44
CA GLY A 34 12.81 -2.50 4.30
C GLY A 34 11.85 -2.60 3.12
N LYS A 35 11.02 -3.66 3.09
CA LYS A 35 10.10 -3.97 1.96
C LYS A 35 8.75 -4.47 2.45
N VAL A 36 8.30 -3.94 3.59
CA VAL A 36 7.13 -4.50 4.30
C VAL A 36 5.86 -4.29 3.49
N ILE A 37 5.65 -3.07 3.00
CA ILE A 37 4.47 -2.75 2.19
C ILE A 37 4.55 -3.47 0.84
N ALA A 38 5.71 -3.50 0.20
CA ALA A 38 5.92 -4.23 -1.04
C ALA A 38 5.54 -5.71 -0.92
N VAL A 39 5.98 -6.38 0.14
CA VAL A 39 5.63 -7.79 0.39
C VAL A 39 4.12 -7.96 0.66
N ILE A 40 3.53 -7.07 1.45
CA ILE A 40 2.08 -7.10 1.75
C ILE A 40 1.26 -6.93 0.46
N VAL A 41 1.60 -5.96 -0.39
CA VAL A 41 0.94 -5.73 -1.69
C VAL A 41 1.12 -6.93 -2.61
N LYS A 42 2.33 -7.49 -2.71
CA LYS A 42 2.62 -8.69 -3.53
C LYS A 42 1.86 -9.95 -3.08
N ARG A 43 1.50 -10.06 -1.80
CA ARG A 43 0.64 -11.15 -1.29
C ARG A 43 -0.81 -11.01 -1.73
N MET A 44 -1.29 -9.77 -1.93
CA MET A 44 -2.64 -9.49 -2.45
C MET A 44 -2.69 -9.65 -3.98
N ASP A 45 -1.67 -9.15 -4.68
CA ASP A 45 -1.54 -9.25 -6.12
C ASP A 45 -0.07 -9.43 -6.52
N LYS A 46 0.26 -10.62 -7.03
CA LYS A 46 1.63 -10.95 -7.46
C LYS A 46 2.10 -10.10 -8.65
N SER A 47 1.16 -9.62 -9.46
CA SER A 47 1.45 -8.80 -10.66
C SER A 47 1.73 -7.33 -10.34
N ALA A 48 1.34 -6.84 -9.15
CA ALA A 48 1.51 -5.44 -8.78
C ALA A 48 2.98 -4.99 -8.83
N GLU A 49 3.30 -3.93 -9.57
CA GLU A 49 4.65 -3.37 -9.64
C GLU A 49 4.88 -2.39 -8.48
N ILE A 50 5.82 -2.73 -7.59
CA ILE A 50 6.22 -1.91 -6.45
C ILE A 50 7.73 -1.91 -6.29
N GLU A 51 8.30 -0.71 -6.27
CA GLU A 51 9.74 -0.47 -6.13
C GLU A 51 10.01 0.15 -4.75
N ASN A 52 10.92 -0.43 -3.97
CA ASN A 52 11.31 0.14 -2.69
C ASN A 52 12.45 1.14 -2.88
N ILE A 53 12.24 2.36 -2.41
CA ILE A 53 13.25 3.41 -2.36
C ILE A 53 13.68 3.55 -0.90
N ALA A 54 14.83 2.96 -0.60
CA ALA A 54 15.46 3.10 0.70
C ALA A 54 16.11 4.50 0.81
N ALA A 55 15.97 5.11 1.98
CA ALA A 55 16.73 6.30 2.38
C ALA A 55 18.04 5.88 3.05
#